data_AF-A0A8K0GAN2-F1
#
_entry.id   AF-A0A8K0GAN2-F1
#
_cell.length_a   1.000
_cell.length_b   1.000
_cell.length_c   1.000
_cell.angle_alpha   90.00
_cell.angle_beta   90.00
_cell.angle_gamma   90.00
#
_symmetry.space_group_name_H-M   'P 1'
#
loop_
_entity.id
_entity.type
_entity.pdbx_description
1 polymer ?
#
loop_
_entity_poly.entity_id
_entity_poly.type
_entity_poly.pdbx_seq_one_letter_code
_entity_poly.pdbx_strand_id
1 'polypeptide(L)'
;MENRLEKLIDKLEISEQMVTKLQNDILKLREENEELRDANDGLEQYTRRNSVRIFGIKEGGSEDIYDIGRYIVYRCDCSQVLSGKQGGGVLITVHKKYKSEAINVNIILESLFVKIHMYGKDIIINSVYFPPHTIAATYEEYFNTLENTNLFLTNDVLS
;
A
#
# COMPACT_ATOMS: atom_id res chain seq x y z
N MET A 1 50.76 -23.18 41.00
CA MET A 1 50.19 -21.96 40.38
C MET A 1 49.76 -22.22 38.94
N GLU A 2 50.57 -22.94 38.15
CA GLU A 2 50.30 -23.26 36.72
C GLU A 2 48.96 -23.93 36.43
N ASN A 3 48.56 -24.95 37.19
CA ASN A 3 47.30 -25.70 36.96
C ASN A 3 46.03 -24.82 37.08
N ARG A 4 46.11 -23.71 37.83
CA ARG A 4 45.00 -22.75 37.97
C ARG A 4 44.98 -21.75 36.82
N LEU A 5 46.13 -21.47 36.21
CA LEU A 5 46.29 -20.59 35.07
C LEU A 5 45.77 -21.26 33.79
N GLU A 6 46.12 -22.53 33.55
CA GLU A 6 45.59 -23.33 32.42
C GLU A 6 44.06 -23.40 32.44
N LYS A 7 43.46 -23.72 33.59
CA LYS A 7 41.99 -23.76 33.74
C LYS A 7 41.30 -22.41 33.49
N LEU A 8 42.00 -21.29 33.67
CA LEU A 8 41.45 -19.97 33.37
C LEU A 8 41.55 -19.65 31.88
N ILE A 9 42.60 -20.10 31.21
CA ILE A 9 42.77 -19.97 29.77
C ILE A 9 41.70 -20.78 29.03
N ASP A 10 41.48 -22.04 29.40
CA ASP A 10 40.43 -22.88 28.79
C ASP A 10 39.03 -22.26 28.95
N LYS A 11 38.74 -21.68 30.11
CA LYS A 11 37.46 -21.00 30.36
C LYS A 11 37.32 -19.72 29.55
N LEU A 12 38.41 -18.98 29.37
CA LEU A 12 38.41 -17.78 28.55
C LEU A 12 38.15 -18.13 27.08
N GLU A 13 38.80 -19.17 26.58
CA GLU A 13 38.64 -19.64 25.20
C GLU A 13 37.21 -20.13 24.92
N ILE A 14 36.60 -20.89 25.84
CA ILE A 14 35.19 -21.29 25.75
C ILE A 14 34.27 -20.07 25.75
N SER A 15 34.56 -19.07 26.60
CA SER A 15 33.78 -17.84 26.67
C SER A 15 33.88 -17.02 25.37
N GLU A 16 35.06 -16.93 24.76
CA GLU A 16 35.29 -16.24 23.49
C GLU A 16 34.55 -16.91 22.33
N GLN A 17 34.59 -18.25 22.28
CA GLN A 17 33.80 -19.02 21.32
C GLN A 17 32.29 -18.80 21.50
N MET A 18 31.82 -18.73 22.75
CA MET A 18 30.41 -18.48 23.05
C MET A 18 29.96 -17.07 22.67
N VAL A 19 30.79 -16.05 22.92
CA VAL A 19 30.53 -14.66 22.49
C VAL A 19 30.45 -14.57 20.97
N THR A 20 31.38 -15.21 20.26
CA THR A 20 31.39 -15.23 18.80
C THR A 20 30.12 -15.89 18.24
N LYS A 21 29.67 -16.99 18.86
CA LYS A 21 28.42 -17.65 18.48
C LYS A 21 27.20 -16.75 18.70
N LEU A 22 27.11 -16.10 19.86
CA LEU A 22 26.01 -15.16 20.17
C LEU A 22 25.98 -13.97 19.21
N GLN A 23 27.14 -13.45 18.81
CA GLN A 23 27.21 -12.36 17.82
C GLN A 23 26.66 -12.79 16.46
N ASN A 24 26.98 -14.00 16.01
CA ASN A 24 26.44 -14.56 14.76
C ASN A 24 24.93 -14.80 14.84
N ASP A 25 24.43 -15.30 15.98
CA ASP A 25 23.00 -15.52 16.18
C ASP A 25 22.23 -14.18 16.20
N ILE A 26 22.79 -13.12 16.82
CA ILE A 26 22.23 -11.77 16.79
C ILE A 26 22.16 -11.22 15.35
N LEU A 27 23.19 -11.47 14.53
CA LEU A 27 23.20 -11.03 13.14
C LEU A 27 22.06 -11.68 12.35
N LYS A 28 21.93 -13.01 12.45
CA LYS A 28 20.85 -13.77 11.78
C LYS A 28 19.47 -13.33 12.23
N LEU A 29 19.27 -13.15 13.54
CA LEU A 29 17.99 -12.69 14.07
C LEU A 29 17.64 -11.27 13.58
N ARG A 30 18.63 -10.42 13.32
CA ARG A 30 18.39 -9.08 12.74
C ARG A 30 17.94 -9.16 11.29
N GLU A 31 18.60 -9.99 10.49
CA GLU A 31 18.23 -10.24 9.09
C GLU A 31 16.80 -10.80 9.01
N GLU A 32 16.49 -11.82 9.81
CA GLU A 32 15.15 -12.43 9.85
C GLU A 32 14.07 -11.43 10.31
N ASN A 33 14.38 -10.55 11.28
CA ASN A 33 13.45 -9.49 11.68
C ASN A 33 13.21 -8.45 10.58
N GLU A 34 14.21 -8.17 9.74
CA GLU A 34 14.06 -7.26 8.61
C GLU A 34 13.18 -7.89 7.53
N GLU A 35 13.42 -9.16 7.18
CA GLU A 35 12.57 -9.92 6.24
C GLU A 35 11.12 -10.03 6.74
N LEU A 36 10.91 -10.33 8.03
CA LEU A 36 9.59 -10.40 8.62
C LEU A 36 8.88 -9.05 8.62
N ARG A 37 9.61 -7.93 8.79
CA ARG A 37 9.04 -6.59 8.69
C ARG A 37 8.58 -6.30 7.27
N ASP A 38 9.42 -6.55 6.27
CA ASP A 38 9.05 -6.36 4.86
C ASP A 38 7.86 -7.24 4.46
N ALA A 39 7.80 -8.49 4.93
CA ALA A 39 6.67 -9.38 4.71
C ALA A 39 5.39 -8.88 5.39
N ASN A 40 5.50 -8.36 6.62
CA ASN A 40 4.37 -7.83 7.37
C ASN A 40 3.84 -6.52 6.75
N ASP A 41 4.73 -5.65 6.26
CA ASP A 41 4.35 -4.46 5.49
C ASP A 41 3.60 -4.85 4.20
N GLY A 42 4.06 -5.90 3.53
CA GLY A 42 3.34 -6.48 2.39
C GLY A 42 1.94 -6.96 2.76
N LEU A 43 1.81 -7.73 3.86
CA LEU A 43 0.52 -8.22 4.35
C LEU A 43 -0.42 -7.09 4.80
N GLU A 44 0.11 -6.04 5.43
CA GLU A 44 -0.64 -4.85 5.80
C GLU A 44 -1.20 -4.15 4.55
N GLN A 45 -0.40 -4.03 3.48
CA GLN A 45 -0.87 -3.51 2.19
C GLN A 45 -1.94 -4.41 1.55
N TYR A 46 -1.77 -5.74 1.62
CA TYR A 46 -2.74 -6.70 1.10
C TYR A 46 -4.07 -6.67 1.85
N THR A 47 -4.05 -6.55 3.17
CA THR A 47 -5.25 -6.51 4.01
C THR A 47 -5.96 -5.15 3.96
N ARG A 48 -5.22 -4.06 3.71
CA ARG A 48 -5.77 -2.71 3.50
C ARG A 48 -6.22 -2.42 2.08
N ARG A 49 -5.98 -3.33 1.12
CA ARG A 49 -6.62 -3.26 -0.20
C ARG A 49 -8.14 -3.42 -0.04
N ASN A 50 -8.83 -2.30 0.08
CA ASN A 50 -10.21 -2.21 -0.36
C ASN A 50 -10.23 -2.31 -1.89
N SER A 51 -10.06 -3.51 -2.44
CA SER A 51 -10.29 -3.73 -3.86
C SER A 51 -11.80 -3.77 -4.11
N VAL A 52 -12.42 -2.59 -4.20
CA VAL A 52 -13.77 -2.47 -4.76
C VAL A 52 -13.65 -2.67 -6.27
N ARG A 53 -13.71 -3.94 -6.68
CA ARG A 53 -13.81 -4.35 -8.08
C ARG A 53 -15.27 -4.28 -8.51
N ILE A 54 -15.74 -3.11 -8.97
CA ILE A 54 -17.08 -2.97 -9.56
C ILE A 54 -17.01 -3.52 -11.00
N PHE A 55 -17.08 -4.85 -11.13
CA PHE A 55 -17.27 -5.49 -12.42
C PHE A 55 -18.75 -5.77 -12.66
N GLY A 56 -19.28 -5.25 -13.76
CA GLY A 56 -20.40 -5.87 -14.47
C GLY A 56 -19.92 -6.89 -15.50
N ILE A 57 -18.93 -7.73 -15.15
CA ILE A 57 -18.29 -8.69 -16.06
C ILE A 57 -18.05 -10.01 -15.33
N LYS A 58 -18.42 -11.12 -15.98
CA LYS A 58 -18.27 -12.50 -15.52
C LYS A 58 -16.79 -12.87 -15.39
N GLU A 59 -16.42 -13.47 -14.25
CA GLU A 59 -15.04 -13.92 -14.00
C GLU A 59 -14.61 -14.94 -15.06
N GLY A 60 -13.49 -14.64 -15.74
CA GLY A 60 -12.91 -15.48 -16.77
C GLY A 60 -11.39 -15.49 -16.65
N GLY A 61 -10.87 -16.39 -15.82
CA GLY A 61 -9.69 -17.23 -16.03
C GLY A 61 -8.29 -16.65 -16.32
N SER A 62 -8.09 -15.37 -16.61
CA SER A 62 -6.74 -14.84 -16.86
C SER A 62 -6.61 -13.41 -16.35
N GLU A 63 -5.85 -13.25 -15.26
CA GLU A 63 -5.53 -11.96 -14.63
C GLU A 63 -4.51 -11.14 -15.43
N ASP A 64 -3.99 -11.68 -16.53
CA ASP A 64 -3.02 -11.02 -17.40
C ASP A 64 -3.64 -10.67 -18.75
N ILE A 65 -3.42 -9.42 -19.16
CA ILE A 65 -3.97 -8.76 -20.35
C ILE A 65 -5.33 -8.12 -20.08
N TYR A 66 -5.28 -6.98 -19.38
CA TYR A 66 -6.17 -5.87 -19.70
C TYR A 66 -6.13 -5.70 -21.23
N ASP A 67 -7.22 -5.98 -21.92
CA ASP A 67 -7.39 -5.54 -23.31
C ASP A 67 -7.48 -4.00 -23.27
N ILE A 68 -6.31 -3.33 -23.21
CA ILE A 68 -6.14 -1.87 -23.06
C ILE A 68 -6.95 -1.13 -24.14
N GLY A 69 -7.24 -1.79 -25.27
CA GLY A 69 -8.10 -1.29 -26.33
C GLY A 69 -9.53 -0.98 -25.88
N ARG A 70 -10.06 -1.63 -24.83
CA ARG A 70 -11.46 -1.49 -24.38
C ARG A 70 -11.65 -0.60 -23.18
N TYR A 71 -10.57 -0.16 -22.53
CA TYR A 71 -10.63 0.62 -21.30
C TYR A 71 -9.99 1.99 -21.45
N ILE A 72 -10.54 2.98 -20.76
CA ILE A 72 -9.88 4.24 -20.45
C ILE A 72 -9.13 4.02 -19.14
N VAL A 73 -7.85 4.35 -19.12
CA VAL A 73 -6.97 4.12 -17.97
C VAL A 73 -6.67 5.45 -17.31
N TYR A 74 -7.03 5.58 -16.04
CA TYR A 74 -6.68 6.71 -15.17
C TYR A 74 -5.64 6.22 -14.17
N ARG A 75 -4.53 6.93 -14.06
CA ARG A 75 -3.39 6.50 -13.25
C ARG A 75 -2.78 7.70 -12.52
N CYS A 76 -2.47 7.52 -11.25
CA CYS A 76 -1.64 8.41 -10.46
C CYS A 76 -0.46 7.55 -10.00
N ASP A 77 0.68 7.72 -10.67
CA ASP A 77 1.90 7.01 -10.36
C ASP A 77 2.60 7.66 -9.16
N CYS A 78 3.45 6.87 -8.50
CA CYS A 78 4.11 7.28 -7.27
C CYS A 78 4.90 8.59 -7.41
N SER A 79 4.72 9.50 -6.45
CA SER A 79 5.63 10.63 -6.30
C SER A 79 6.79 10.22 -5.39
N GLN A 80 8.03 10.34 -5.88
CA GLN A 80 9.24 10.05 -5.08
C GLN A 80 9.31 10.86 -3.77
N VAL A 81 8.55 11.95 -3.69
CA VAL A 81 8.51 12.90 -2.57
C VAL A 81 7.80 12.32 -1.33
N LEU A 82 6.80 11.44 -1.51
CA LEU A 82 5.97 10.94 -0.41
C LEU A 82 6.33 9.53 0.06
N SER A 83 6.82 8.66 -0.83
CA SER A 83 6.94 7.23 -0.53
C SER A 83 8.35 6.75 -0.18
N GLY A 84 9.42 7.48 -0.55
CA GLY A 84 10.82 7.16 -0.24
C GLY A 84 11.36 5.79 -0.73
N LYS A 85 10.50 4.87 -1.16
CA LYS A 85 10.77 3.51 -1.62
C LYS A 85 10.00 3.24 -2.92
N GLN A 86 10.47 2.29 -3.73
CA GLN A 86 9.75 1.77 -4.88
C GLN A 86 8.43 1.13 -4.43
N GLY A 87 7.29 1.73 -4.78
CA GLY A 87 5.95 1.24 -4.44
C GLY A 87 4.91 2.36 -4.48
N GLY A 88 3.62 2.00 -4.49
CA GLY A 88 2.51 2.95 -4.50
C GLY A 88 1.85 3.15 -5.86
N GLY A 89 1.03 4.20 -5.95
CA GLY A 89 0.21 4.53 -7.09
C GLY A 89 -1.18 3.89 -7.08
N VAL A 90 -2.11 4.57 -7.75
CA VAL A 90 -3.50 4.13 -7.89
C VAL A 90 -3.89 4.07 -9.37
N LEU A 91 -4.77 3.12 -9.68
CA LEU A 91 -5.23 2.84 -11.04
C LEU A 91 -6.74 2.64 -11.05
N ILE A 92 -7.44 3.38 -11.92
CA ILE A 92 -8.85 3.16 -12.22
C ILE A 92 -8.98 2.91 -13.72
N THR A 93 -9.56 1.78 -14.09
CA THR A 93 -9.86 1.45 -15.49
C THR A 93 -11.36 1.44 -15.71
N VAL A 94 -11.84 2.22 -16.69
CA VAL A 94 -13.26 2.29 -17.04
C VAL A 94 -13.47 1.76 -18.45
N HIS A 95 -14.41 0.84 -18.64
CA HIS A 95 -14.71 0.34 -19.99
C HIS A 95 -15.20 1.50 -20.87
N LYS A 96 -14.64 1.65 -22.08
CA LYS A 96 -14.94 2.73 -23.06
C LYS A 96 -16.42 2.87 -23.46
N LYS A 97 -17.25 1.90 -23.07
CA LYS A 97 -18.70 1.95 -23.29
C LYS A 97 -19.39 2.94 -22.36
N TYR A 98 -18.74 3.29 -21.25
CA TYR A 98 -19.20 4.29 -20.29
C TYR A 98 -18.41 5.57 -20.47
N LYS A 99 -19.11 6.71 -20.50
CA LYS A 99 -18.47 8.02 -20.44
C LYS A 99 -17.87 8.17 -19.04
N SER A 100 -16.61 8.61 -18.99
CA SER A 100 -15.94 8.90 -17.73
C SER A 100 -15.03 10.11 -17.84
N GLU A 101 -14.75 10.75 -16.71
CA GLU A 101 -13.82 11.86 -16.60
C GLU A 101 -13.11 11.84 -15.24
N ALA A 102 -11.84 12.24 -15.22
CA ALA A 102 -11.11 12.43 -13.97
C ALA A 102 -11.57 13.71 -13.29
N ILE A 103 -11.79 13.65 -11.97
CA ILE A 103 -12.08 14.80 -11.13
C ILE A 103 -10.79 15.18 -10.40
N ASN A 104 -10.40 16.45 -10.50
CA ASN A 104 -9.24 16.95 -9.79
C ASN A 104 -9.67 17.36 -8.37
N VAL A 105 -9.13 16.66 -7.37
CA VAL A 105 -9.35 16.95 -5.96
C VAL A 105 -7.99 17.16 -5.32
N ASN A 106 -7.84 18.26 -4.60
CA ASN A 106 -6.57 18.58 -3.95
C ASN A 106 -6.39 17.71 -2.70
N ILE A 107 -5.78 16.53 -2.87
CA ILE A 107 -5.47 15.59 -1.81
C ILE A 107 -3.96 15.35 -1.79
N ILE A 108 -3.39 15.34 -0.59
CA ILE A 108 -1.94 15.17 -0.37
C ILE A 108 -1.49 13.74 -0.70
N LEU A 109 -2.37 12.75 -0.52
CA LEU A 109 -2.14 11.36 -0.84
C LEU A 109 -2.30 11.05 -2.34
N GLU A 110 -1.61 10.01 -2.77
CA GLU A 110 -1.75 9.41 -4.10
C GLU A 110 -3.19 8.92 -4.29
N SER A 111 -3.99 9.69 -5.02
CA SER A 111 -5.42 9.44 -5.16
C SER A 111 -5.95 9.81 -6.54
N LEU A 112 -7.02 9.12 -6.94
CA LEU A 112 -7.75 9.34 -8.18
C LEU A 112 -9.24 9.40 -7.89
N PHE A 113 -9.91 10.35 -8.51
CA PHE A 113 -11.36 10.43 -8.56
C PHE A 113 -11.78 10.36 -10.02
N VAL A 114 -12.70 9.44 -10.32
CA VAL A 114 -13.23 9.27 -11.67
C VAL A 114 -14.75 9.28 -11.59
N LYS A 115 -15.36 10.24 -12.28
CA LYS A 115 -16.79 10.27 -12.52
C LYS A 115 -17.12 9.36 -13.70
N ILE A 116 -18.10 8.48 -13.54
CA ILE A 116 -18.56 7.54 -14.55
C ILE A 116 -20.05 7.72 -14.74
N HIS A 117 -20.47 7.94 -15.98
CA HIS A 117 -21.89 8.04 -16.35
C HIS A 117 -22.40 6.66 -16.79
N MET A 118 -23.32 6.08 -16.00
CA MET A 118 -23.89 4.75 -16.22
C MET A 118 -25.41 4.78 -16.02
N TYR A 119 -26.17 4.32 -17.01
CA TYR A 119 -27.64 4.17 -16.92
C TYR A 119 -28.36 5.45 -16.47
N GLY A 120 -27.92 6.62 -16.95
CA GLY A 120 -28.52 7.92 -16.60
C GLY A 120 -28.15 8.43 -15.20
N LYS A 121 -27.22 7.77 -14.51
CA LYS A 121 -26.70 8.19 -13.21
C LYS A 121 -25.20 8.45 -13.28
N ASP A 122 -24.76 9.42 -12.49
CA ASP A 122 -23.36 9.71 -12.27
C ASP A 122 -22.87 8.97 -11.02
N ILE A 123 -21.77 8.24 -11.16
CA ILE A 123 -21.12 7.50 -10.09
C ILE A 123 -19.70 8.04 -9.96
N ILE A 124 -19.27 8.39 -8.76
CA ILE A 124 -17.89 8.81 -8.49
C ILE A 124 -17.18 7.64 -7.82
N ILE A 125 -16.08 7.20 -8.44
CA ILE A 125 -15.16 6.21 -7.87
C ILE A 125 -13.92 6.95 -7.40
N ASN A 126 -13.56 6.73 -6.15
CA ASN A 126 -12.28 7.16 -5.60
C ASN A 126 -11.39 5.94 -5.35
N SER A 127 -10.10 6.08 -5.67
CA SER A 127 -9.05 5.14 -5.28
C SER A 127 -7.91 5.95 -4.66
N VAL A 128 -7.45 5.53 -3.48
CA VAL A 128 -6.40 6.21 -2.73
C VAL A 128 -5.41 5.17 -2.21
N TYR A 129 -4.12 5.51 -2.26
CA TYR A 129 -3.04 4.74 -1.66
C TYR A 129 -2.57 5.42 -0.38
N PHE A 130 -2.57 4.66 0.71
CA PHE A 130 -1.97 5.06 1.98
C PHE A 130 -0.64 4.30 2.12
N PRO A 131 0.51 5.00 2.14
CA PRO A 131 1.80 4.37 2.35
C PRO A 131 1.88 3.55 3.65
N PRO A 132 2.76 2.54 3.73
CA PRO A 132 3.06 1.85 4.99
C PRO A 132 3.41 2.84 6.09
N HIS A 133 3.01 2.51 7.32
CA HIS A 133 3.22 3.37 8.50
C HIS A 133 2.58 4.76 8.44
N THR A 134 1.60 4.98 7.56
CA THR A 134 0.79 6.20 7.59
C THR A 134 0.13 6.36 8.97
N ILE A 135 0.29 7.55 9.57
CA ILE A 135 -0.27 7.86 10.89
C ILE A 135 -1.78 8.09 10.82
N ALA A 136 -2.49 7.84 11.93
CA ALA A 136 -3.94 7.97 12.00
C ALA A 136 -4.46 9.37 11.61
N ALA A 137 -3.73 10.43 11.97
CA ALA A 137 -4.10 11.82 11.64
C ALA A 137 -4.25 12.05 10.12
N THR A 138 -3.45 11.35 9.30
CA THR A 138 -3.54 11.45 7.83
C THR A 138 -4.83 10.82 7.28
N TYR A 139 -5.33 9.75 7.93
CA TYR A 139 -6.64 9.19 7.57
C TYR A 139 -7.77 10.17 7.91
N GLU A 140 -7.71 10.77 9.10
CA GLU A 140 -8.71 11.78 9.51
C GLU A 140 -8.72 12.98 8.56
N GLU A 141 -7.55 13.52 8.23
CA GLU A 141 -7.42 14.62 7.27
C GLU A 141 -7.98 14.25 5.89
N TYR A 142 -7.73 13.02 5.43
CA TYR A 142 -8.26 12.52 4.17
C TYR A 142 -9.80 12.48 4.17
N PHE A 143 -10.42 11.87 5.18
CA PHE A 143 -11.88 11.79 5.27
C PHE A 143 -12.53 13.15 5.48
N ASN A 144 -11.93 14.02 6.29
CA ASN A 144 -12.38 15.41 6.43
C ASN A 144 -12.32 16.14 5.08
N THR A 145 -11.28 15.93 4.28
CA THR A 145 -11.19 16.52 2.94
C THR A 145 -12.31 16.00 2.03
N LEU A 146 -12.57 14.69 2.03
CA LEU A 146 -13.67 14.09 1.27
C LEU A 146 -15.03 14.67 1.65
N GLU A 147 -15.34 14.77 2.94
CA GLU A 147 -16.62 15.30 3.41
C GLU A 147 -16.83 16.77 3.05
N ASN A 148 -15.74 17.56 3.05
CA ASN A 148 -15.78 18.97 2.67
C ASN A 148 -15.72 19.21 1.15
N THR A 149 -15.45 18.17 0.36
CA THR A 149 -15.49 18.31 -1.10
C THR A 149 -16.93 18.24 -1.59
N ASN A 150 -17.34 19.20 -2.42
CA ASN A 150 -18.66 19.25 -3.06
C ASN A 150 -18.90 18.14 -4.12
N LEU A 151 -18.15 17.03 -4.06
CA LEU A 151 -18.25 15.91 -4.99
C LEU A 151 -19.62 15.23 -4.95
N PHE A 152 -20.30 15.28 -3.80
CA PHE A 152 -21.58 14.60 -3.57
C PHE A 152 -22.81 15.51 -3.76
N LEU A 153 -22.62 16.78 -4.11
CA LEU A 153 -23.72 17.71 -4.33
C LEU A 153 -24.27 17.55 -5.75
N THR A 154 -24.93 16.44 -6.02
CA THR A 154 -25.99 16.39 -7.03
C THR A 154 -27.25 16.94 -6.37
N ASN A 155 -27.80 18.03 -6.92
CA ASN A 155 -29.07 18.65 -6.52
C ASN A 155 -30.30 17.75 -6.83
N ASP A 156 -30.27 16.46 -6.47
CA ASP A 156 -31.35 15.51 -6.72
C ASP A 156 -31.99 15.01 -5.41
N VAL A 157 -32.18 15.92 -4.45
CA VAL A 157 -33.06 15.65 -3.31
C VAL A 157 -34.05 16.82 -3.18
N LEU A 158 -35.30 16.51 -3.55
CA LEU A 158 -36.55 17.30 -3.50
C LEU A 158 -36.92 18.12 -4.76
N SER A 159 -37.42 17.42 -5.78
CA SER A 159 -38.57 17.87 -6.58
C SER A 159 -39.63 16.78 -6.60
#